data_AF-A0A849SWY7-F1
#
_entry.id   AF-A0A849SWY7-F1
#
_cell.length_a   1.000
_cell.length_b   1.000
_cell.length_c   1.000
_cell.angle_alpha   90.00
_cell.angle_beta   90.00
_cell.angle_gamma   90.00
#
_symmetry.space_group_name_H-M   'P 1'
#
loop_
_entity.id
_entity.type
_entity.pdbx_description
1 polymer ?
#
loop_
_entity_poly.entity_id
_entity_poly.type
_entity_poly.pdbx_seq_one_letter_code
_entity_poly.pdbx_strand_id
1 'polypeptide(L)' 'MKNTLQIVSATYINDYKLNITFNDGFVGIVDFSFYLNKSLNPSIRIFLDLKKFKSFQVKTANYCGGL' A
#
# COMPACT_ATOMS: atom_id res chain seq x y z
N MET A 1 -23.41 0.76 11.63
CA MET A 1 -21.95 0.70 11.90
C MET A 1 -21.23 0.85 10.57
N LYS A 2 -20.28 1.78 10.44
CA LYS A 2 -19.54 1.98 9.19
C LYS A 2 -18.44 0.92 9.11
N ASN A 3 -18.53 -0.01 8.18
CA ASN A 3 -17.50 -1.05 7.99
C ASN A 3 -16.34 -0.40 7.22
N THR A 4 -15.31 0.04 7.93
CA THR A 4 -14.14 0.67 7.29
C THR A 4 -13.38 -0.38 6.48
N LEU A 5 -13.18 -0.11 5.19
CA LEU A 5 -12.35 -0.95 4.34
C LEU A 5 -10.89 -0.83 4.79
N GLN A 6 -10.26 -1.96 5.10
CA GLN A 6 -8.88 -2.03 5.60
C GLN A 6 -8.08 -3.03 4.76
N ILE A 7 -6.82 -2.70 4.50
CA ILE A 7 -5.86 -3.64 3.93
C ILE A 7 -5.44 -4.61 5.03
N VAL A 8 -5.71 -5.90 4.85
CA VAL A 8 -5.32 -6.95 5.80
C VAL A 8 -4.01 -7.63 5.40
N SER A 9 -3.69 -7.65 4.11
CA SER A 9 -2.41 -8.15 3.62
C SER A 9 -2.03 -7.49 2.30
N ALA A 10 -0.73 -7.47 2.01
CA ALA A 10 -0.19 -7.10 0.72
C ALA A 10 1.01 -7.99 0.40
N THR A 11 1.07 -8.51 -0.83
CA THR A 11 2.13 -9.40 -1.28
C THR A 11 2.76 -8.84 -2.55
N TYR A 12 4.10 -8.80 -2.58
CA TYR A 12 4.84 -8.43 -3.78
C TYR A 12 4.62 -9.45 -4.91
N ILE A 13 4.34 -8.97 -6.12
CA ILE A 13 4.20 -9.84 -7.31
C ILE A 13 5.43 -9.69 -8.21
N ASN A 14 5.59 -8.53 -8.83
CA ASN A 14 6.70 -8.15 -9.71
C ASN A 14 6.72 -6.63 -9.88
N ASP A 15 7.80 -6.08 -10.44
CA ASP A 15 7.97 -4.65 -10.70
C ASP A 15 7.51 -3.79 -9.51
N TYR A 16 6.53 -2.91 -9.71
CA TYR A 16 5.90 -2.11 -8.65
C TYR A 16 4.48 -2.59 -8.34
N LYS A 17 4.18 -3.87 -8.53
CA LYS A 17 2.85 -4.45 -8.34
C LYS A 17 2.73 -5.20 -7.03
N LEU A 18 1.68 -4.90 -6.28
CA LEU A 18 1.29 -5.64 -5.07
C LEU A 18 -0.09 -6.27 -5.27
N ASN A 19 -0.26 -7.49 -4.79
CA ASN A 19 -1.57 -8.09 -4.59
C ASN A 19 -2.06 -7.71 -3.18
N ILE A 20 -3.15 -6.97 -3.09
CA ILE A 20 -3.71 -6.42 -1.86
C ILE A 20 -4.97 -7.18 -1.51
N THR A 21 -5.10 -7.60 -0.25
CA THR A 21 -6.32 -8.19 0.30
C THR A 21 -6.96 -7.23 1.27
N PHE A 22 -8.27 -7.05 1.15
CA PHE A 22 -9.08 -6.23 2.03
C PHE A 22 -9.90 -7.07 3.02
N ASN A 23 -10.33 -6.43 4.11
CA ASN A 23 -11.12 -7.07 5.18
C ASN A 23 -12.54 -7.49 4.76
N ASP A 24 -13.01 -7.09 3.58
CA ASP A 24 -14.26 -7.53 2.98
C ASP A 24 -14.08 -8.71 2.00
N GLY A 25 -12.86 -9.26 1.91
CA GLY A 25 -12.52 -10.40 1.06
C GLY A 25 -12.13 -10.02 -0.37
N PHE A 26 -12.22 -8.74 -0.76
CA PHE A 26 -11.74 -8.33 -2.08
C PHE A 26 -10.22 -8.43 -2.16
N VAL A 27 -9.75 -8.92 -3.31
CA VAL A 27 -8.33 -9.07 -3.63
C VAL A 27 -8.07 -8.39 -4.97
N GLY A 28 -6.99 -7.61 -5.06
CA GLY A 28 -6.68 -6.87 -6.28
C GLY A 28 -5.20 -6.60 -6.45
N ILE A 29 -4.75 -6.62 -7.71
CA ILE A 29 -3.39 -6.23 -8.10
C ILE A 29 -3.37 -4.72 -8.35
N VAL A 30 -2.50 -4.02 -7.65
CA VAL A 30 -2.30 -2.57 -7.80
C VAL A 30 -0.89 -2.31 -8.33
N ASP A 31 -0.80 -1.58 -9.45
CA ASP A 31 0.47 -1.13 -10.02
C ASP A 31 0.84 0.25 -9.47
N PHE A 32 1.89 0.28 -8.65
CA PHE A 32 2.40 1.51 -8.03
C PHE A 32 3.34 2.30 -8.94
N SER A 33 3.76 1.77 -10.09
CA SER A 33 4.76 2.40 -10.96
C SER A 33 4.34 3.82 -11.38
N PHE A 34 3.07 4.02 -11.73
CA PHE A 34 2.53 5.32 -12.12
C PHE A 34 2.66 6.35 -10.99
N TYR A 35 2.27 5.97 -9.77
CA TYR A 35 2.28 6.88 -8.61
C TYR A 35 3.70 7.21 -8.16
N LEU A 36 4.60 6.22 -8.18
CA LEU A 36 6.00 6.43 -7.81
C LEU A 36 6.71 7.37 -8.78
N ASN A 37 6.47 7.21 -10.09
CA ASN A 37 7.08 8.07 -11.12
C ASN A 37 6.54 9.51 -11.08
N LYS A 38 5.25 9.67 -10.81
CA LYS A 38 4.60 11.00 -10.76
C LYS A 38 4.76 11.72 -9.43
N SER A 39 5.22 11.04 -8.38
CA SER A 39 5.37 11.68 -7.08
C SER A 39 6.43 12.79 -7.09
N LEU A 40 6.06 13.95 -6.57
CA LEU A 40 6.98 15.06 -6.28
C LEU A 40 7.56 14.96 -4.86
N ASN A 41 7.02 14.08 -4.01
CA ASN A 41 7.47 13.92 -2.63
C ASN A 41 8.74 13.03 -2.60
N PRO A 42 9.91 13.55 -2.14
CA PRO A 42 11.14 12.78 -2.07
C PRO A 42 11.00 11.49 -1.26
N SER A 43 10.22 11.50 -0.18
CA SER A 43 9.98 10.35 0.69
C SER A 43 9.19 9.23 0.03
N ILE A 44 8.47 9.53 -1.06
CA ILE A 44 7.79 8.51 -1.88
C ILE A 44 8.71 8.07 -3.03
N ARG A 45 9.48 8.99 -3.62
CA ARG A 45 10.42 8.68 -4.70
C ARG A 45 11.52 7.70 -4.29
N ILE A 46 11.86 7.59 -3.00
CA ILE A 46 12.80 6.56 -2.53
C ILE A 46 12.35 5.14 -2.93
N PHE A 47 11.05 4.91 -3.11
CA PHE A 47 10.51 3.62 -3.50
C PHE A 47 10.63 3.35 -5.01
N LEU A 48 11.21 4.25 -5.81
CA LEU A 48 11.73 3.92 -7.16
C LEU A 48 12.96 3.01 -7.10
N ASP A 49 13.57 2.83 -5.93
CA ASP A 49 14.48 1.72 -5.68
C ASP A 49 13.67 0.48 -5.34
N LEU A 50 13.74 -0.54 -6.20
CA LEU A 50 12.97 -1.77 -6.05
C LEU A 50 13.29 -2.51 -4.73
N LYS A 51 14.50 -2.39 -4.17
CA LYS A 51 14.84 -2.98 -2.87
C LYS A 51 14.04 -2.31 -1.75
N LYS A 52 13.91 -0.98 -1.80
CA LYS A 52 13.11 -0.20 -0.84
C LYS A 52 11.62 -0.43 -1.05
N PHE A 53 11.17 -0.58 -2.30
CA PHE A 53 9.79 -0.93 -2.59
C PHE A 53 9.41 -2.28 -1.96
N LYS A 54 10.26 -3.30 -2.13
CA LYS A 54 10.05 -4.64 -1.56
C LYS A 54 10.07 -4.69 -0.03
N SER A 55 10.63 -3.68 0.64
CA SER A 55 10.65 -3.59 2.11
C SER A 55 9.41 -2.90 2.69
N PHE A 56 8.29 -2.85 1.96
CA PHE A 56 7.04 -2.28 2.45
C PHE A 56 6.51 -3.04 3.67
N GLN A 57 5.70 -2.36 4.48
CA GLN A 57 4.97 -2.97 5.59
C GLN A 57 3.52 -2.49 5.56
N VAL A 58 2.58 -3.41 5.74
CA VAL A 58 1.18 -3.07 5.97
C VAL A 58 1.07 -2.55 7.40
N LYS A 59 0.64 -1.29 7.56
CA LYS A 59 0.32 -0.72 8.87
C LYS A 59 -1.18 -0.57 9.01
N THR A 60 -1.76 -1.28 9.97
CA THR A 60 -3.14 -1.04 10.39
C THR A 60 -3.18 0.21 11.25
N ALA A 61 -3.69 1.31 10.70
CA ALA A 61 -3.94 2.51 11.49
C ALA A 61 -5.27 2.37 12.24
N ASN A 62 -5.20 2.13 13.55
CA ASN A 62 -6.36 2.31 14.42
C ASN A 62 -6.49 3.80 14.71
N TYR A 63 -7.29 4.51 13.92
CA TYR A 63 -7.58 5.93 14.18
C TYR A 63 -8.55 6.02 15.37
N CYS A 64 -8.01 5.99 16.60
CA CYS A 64 -8.76 6.35 17.80
C CYS A 64 -8.67 7.86 17.97
N GLY A 65 -9.59 8.60 17.35
CA GLY A 65 -9.70 10.05 17.58
C GLY A 65 -10.17 10.31 19.01
N GLY A 66 -9.23 10.67 19.90
CA GLY A 66 -9.55 11.33 21.16
C GLY A 66 -9.80 12.80 20.89
N LEU A 67 -11.03 13.24 21.14
CA LEU A 67 -11.41 14.63 21.40
C LEU A 67 -11.66 14.76 22.90
#